data_AF-A0A392T8L3-F1
#
_entry.id   AF-A0A392T8L3-F1
#
_cell.length_a   1.000
_cell.length_b   1.000
_cell.length_c   1.000
_cell.angle_alpha   90.00
_cell.angle_beta   90.00
_cell.angle_gamma   90.00
#
_symmetry.space_group_name_H-M   'P 1'
#
loop_
_entity.id
_entity.type
_entity.pdbx_description
1 polymer ?
#
loop_
_entity_poly.entity_id
_entity_poly.type
_entity_poly.pdbx_seq_one_letter_code
_entity_poly.pdbx_strand_id
1 'polypeptide(L)'
;IEIPWPCLVTQSVPKIIKSTVPPKAKTFTQALNNVCDIPLSQQPQPCLKGDRVAIAIPKDEYMTEIEACKYSLHGRILWPKGATPIKVDALR
;
A
#
# COMPACT_ATOMS: atom_id res chain seq x y z
N ILE A 1 -2.03 -25.47 -8.59
CA ILE A 1 -2.02 -24.40 -7.58
C ILE A 1 -3.20 -23.49 -7.91
N GLU A 2 -4.32 -23.64 -7.21
CA GLU A 2 -5.45 -22.73 -7.37
C GLU A 2 -5.11 -21.43 -6.63
N ILE A 3 -4.93 -20.34 -7.38
CA ILE A 3 -4.71 -19.02 -6.79
C ILE A 3 -6.11 -18.46 -6.49
N PRO A 4 -6.48 -18.21 -5.21
CA PRO A 4 -7.83 -17.82 -4.81
C PRO A 4 -8.15 -16.34 -5.09
N TRP A 5 -7.32 -15.67 -5.90
CA TRP A 5 -7.39 -14.25 -6.20
C TRP A 5 -7.73 -14.05 -7.69
N PRO A 6 -9.02 -13.83 -8.03
CA PRO A 6 -9.45 -13.74 -9.43
C PRO A 6 -8.80 -12.59 -10.20
N CYS A 7 -8.36 -11.53 -9.51
CA CYS A 7 -7.68 -10.37 -10.11
C CYS A 7 -6.24 -10.66 -10.56
N LEU A 8 -5.63 -11.74 -10.06
CA LEU A 8 -4.28 -12.18 -10.47
C LEU A 8 -4.33 -13.23 -11.58
N VAL A 9 -5.51 -13.79 -11.84
CA VAL A 9 -5.72 -14.63 -13.02
C VAL A 9 -5.62 -13.72 -14.23
N THR A 10 -4.65 -13.99 -15.10
CA THR A 10 -4.47 -13.29 -16.36
C THR A 10 -5.63 -13.65 -17.29
N GLN A 11 -6.78 -13.04 -17.06
CA GLN A 11 -7.90 -13.13 -17.98
C GLN A 11 -7.45 -12.46 -19.28
N SER A 12 -7.60 -13.17 -20.41
CA SER A 12 -7.42 -12.57 -21.72
C SER A 12 -8.35 -11.36 -21.82
N VAL A 13 -7.76 -10.17 -21.84
CA VAL A 13 -8.50 -8.90 -21.90
C VAL A 13 -9.49 -8.97 -23.07
N PRO A 14 -10.80 -8.75 -22.84
CA PRO A 14 -11.75 -8.70 -23.94
C PRO A 14 -11.34 -7.58 -24.89
N LYS A 15 -11.33 -7.90 -26.20
CA LYS A 15 -10.91 -7.04 -27.30
C LYS A 15 -11.64 -5.70 -27.20
N ILE A 16 -10.96 -4.68 -26.67
CA ILE A 16 -11.51 -3.32 -26.53
C ILE A 16 -11.88 -2.84 -27.94
N ILE A 17 -13.17 -2.59 -28.17
CA ILE A 17 -13.66 -1.93 -29.38
C ILE A 17 -13.03 -0.53 -29.37
N LYS A 18 -12.12 -0.28 -30.30
CA LYS A 18 -11.46 1.03 -30.45
C LYS A 18 -12.53 2.05 -30.85
N SER A 19 -12.91 2.93 -29.92
CA SER A 19 -13.68 4.13 -30.22
C SER A 19 -12.91 4.99 -31.24
N THR A 20 -13.57 5.36 -32.33
CA THR A 20 -13.03 6.06 -33.52
C THR A 20 -12.73 7.54 -33.30
N VAL A 21 -12.69 8.02 -32.05
CA VAL A 21 -12.34 9.40 -31.73
C VAL A 21 -10.99 9.39 -31.02
N PRO A 22 -9.94 10.10 -31.53
CA PRO A 22 -8.68 10.19 -30.83
C PRO A 22 -8.95 10.82 -29.45
N PRO A 23 -8.74 10.10 -28.34
CA PRO A 23 -8.87 10.70 -27.03
C PRO A 23 -7.76 11.74 -26.94
N LYS A 24 -8.12 13.00 -26.70
CA LYS A 24 -7.13 14.04 -26.38
C LYS A 24 -6.21 13.47 -25.30
N ALA A 25 -4.92 13.35 -25.61
CA ALA A 25 -3.95 12.74 -24.72
C ALA A 25 -3.87 13.57 -23.44
N LYS A 26 -4.55 13.10 -22.39
CA LYS A 26 -4.51 13.73 -21.08
C LYS A 26 -3.10 13.55 -20.54
N THR A 27 -2.48 14.63 -20.08
CA THR A 27 -1.21 14.51 -19.36
C THR A 27 -1.46 13.81 -18.02
N PHE A 28 -0.43 13.21 -17.44
CA PHE A 28 -0.53 12.54 -16.13
C PHE A 28 -1.17 13.45 -15.08
N THR A 29 -0.75 14.70 -15.02
CA THR A 29 -1.33 15.72 -14.11
C THR A 29 -2.82 15.98 -14.40
N GLN A 30 -3.23 15.95 -15.65
CA GLN A 30 -4.63 16.14 -16.06
C GLN A 30 -5.51 14.91 -15.75
N ALA A 31 -4.91 13.72 -15.68
CA ALA A 31 -5.57 12.51 -15.19
C ALA A 31 -5.75 12.51 -13.67
N LEU A 32 -4.76 13.03 -12.93
CA LEU A 32 -4.80 13.16 -11.47
C LEU A 32 -5.74 14.25 -10.97
N ASN A 33 -5.99 15.28 -11.78
CA ASN A 33 -6.93 16.36 -11.45
C ASN A 33 -8.41 15.94 -11.47
N ASN A 34 -8.73 14.68 -11.79
CA ASN A 34 -10.07 14.12 -11.56
C ASN A 34 -10.23 13.77 -10.07
N VAL A 35 -10.08 14.78 -9.20
CA VAL A 35 -10.33 14.65 -7.77
C VAL A 35 -11.82 14.35 -7.61
N CYS A 36 -12.14 13.08 -7.45
CA CYS A 36 -13.45 12.68 -6.97
C CYS A 36 -13.41 12.79 -5.45
N ASP A 37 -14.15 13.77 -4.91
CA ASP A 37 -14.45 13.80 -3.48
C ASP A 37 -15.32 12.58 -3.16
N ILE A 38 -14.69 11.47 -2.78
CA ILE A 38 -15.39 10.24 -2.41
C ILE A 38 -15.97 10.49 -1.01
N PRO A 39 -17.30 10.63 -0.87
CA PRO A 39 -17.90 10.82 0.45
C PRO A 39 -17.57 9.62 1.33
N LEU A 40 -17.37 9.85 2.63
CA LEU A 40 -17.05 8.81 3.60
C LEU A 40 -18.08 7.66 3.60
N SER A 41 -19.32 7.93 3.18
CA SER A 41 -20.38 6.93 3.01
C SER A 41 -20.14 5.91 1.89
N GLN A 42 -19.31 6.24 0.90
CA GLN A 42 -18.88 5.31 -0.16
C GLN A 42 -17.61 4.54 0.22
N GLN A 43 -16.94 4.92 1.31
CA GLN A 43 -15.82 4.15 1.80
C GLN A 43 -16.32 2.88 2.48
N PRO A 44 -15.59 1.76 2.35
CA PRO A 44 -15.90 0.57 3.12
C PRO A 44 -15.94 0.93 4.60
N GLN A 45 -16.97 0.48 5.31
CA GLN A 45 -16.97 0.63 6.75
C GLN A 45 -15.73 -0.06 7.33
N PRO A 46 -14.99 0.60 8.23
CA PRO A 46 -13.92 -0.05 8.98
C PRO A 46 -14.52 -1.26 9.70
N CYS A 47 -14.22 -2.44 9.21
CA CYS A 47 -14.68 -3.69 9.80
C CYS A 47 -13.43 -4.50 10.16
N LEU A 48 -13.43 -5.04 11.38
CA LEU A 48 -12.50 -6.10 11.74
C LEU A 48 -13.01 -7.36 11.06
N LYS A 49 -12.69 -7.54 9.78
CA LYS A 49 -13.06 -8.72 9.01
C LYS A 49 -11.97 -9.77 9.18
N GLY A 50 -12.03 -10.47 10.29
CA GLY A 50 -11.29 -11.70 10.52
C GLY A 50 -12.21 -12.68 11.22
N ASP A 51 -12.25 -13.91 10.72
CA ASP A 51 -12.55 -15.03 11.62
C ASP A 51 -11.59 -14.94 12.80
N ARG A 52 -11.97 -15.44 13.98
CA ARG A 52 -11.16 -15.38 15.22
C ARG A 52 -9.87 -16.21 15.09
N VAL A 53 -8.98 -15.81 14.21
CA VAL A 53 -7.68 -16.40 13.97
C VAL A 53 -6.74 -15.72 14.95
N ALA A 54 -6.53 -16.38 16.08
CA ALA A 54 -5.43 -16.06 16.97
C ALA A 54 -4.19 -16.81 16.45
N ILE A 55 -3.11 -16.08 16.22
CA ILE A 55 -1.80 -16.69 16.00
C ILE A 55 -1.15 -16.81 17.37
N ALA A 56 -0.99 -18.03 17.86
CA ALA A 56 -0.27 -18.25 19.11
C ALA A 56 1.22 -18.01 18.86
N ILE A 57 1.79 -17.06 19.59
CA ILE A 57 3.24 -16.83 19.59
C ILE A 57 3.79 -17.47 20.87
N PRO A 58 4.67 -18.49 20.76
CA PRO A 58 5.33 -19.06 21.92
C PRO A 58 6.12 -18.00 22.68
N LYS A 59 6.07 -18.07 24.02
CA LYS A 59 6.71 -17.07 24.88
C LYS A 59 8.22 -16.94 24.60
N ASP A 60 8.88 -18.05 24.35
CA ASP A 60 10.34 -18.07 24.14
C ASP A 60 10.73 -17.40 22.81
N GLU A 61 9.94 -17.61 21.76
CA GLU A 61 10.12 -16.93 20.46
C GLU A 61 9.89 -15.42 20.63
N TYR A 62 8.82 -15.01 21.30
CA TYR A 62 8.53 -13.61 21.60
C TYR A 62 9.69 -12.94 22.36
N MET A 63 10.21 -13.58 23.42
CA MET A 63 11.30 -13.01 24.21
C MET A 63 12.61 -12.95 23.42
N THR A 64 12.87 -13.93 22.55
CA THR A 64 14.04 -13.95 21.66
C THR A 64 14.00 -12.79 20.67
N GLU A 65 12.84 -12.51 20.08
CA GLU A 65 12.65 -11.38 19.18
C GLU A 65 12.75 -10.03 19.90
N ILE A 66 12.24 -9.93 21.13
CA ILE A 66 12.39 -8.71 21.94
C ILE A 66 13.87 -8.41 22.22
N GLU A 67 14.67 -9.41 22.59
CA GLU A 67 16.10 -9.19 22.84
C GLU A 67 16.85 -8.88 21.53
N ALA A 68 16.48 -9.51 20.41
CA ALA A 68 17.03 -9.19 19.09
C ALA A 68 16.71 -7.75 18.64
N CYS A 69 15.49 -7.27 18.96
CA CYS A 69 15.02 -5.94 18.59
C CYS A 69 15.40 -4.84 19.60
N LYS A 70 16.01 -5.17 20.74
CA LYS A 70 16.33 -4.24 21.84
C LYS A 70 17.10 -2.99 21.42
N TYR A 71 17.93 -3.11 20.39
CA TYR A 71 18.73 -2.00 19.86
C TYR A 71 18.23 -1.49 18.50
N SER A 72 17.10 -2.01 18.00
CA SER A 72 16.50 -1.60 16.73
C SER A 72 15.62 -0.37 16.93
N LEU A 73 16.17 0.82 16.67
CA LEU A 73 15.41 2.06 16.73
C LEU A 73 14.65 2.31 15.42
N HIS A 74 13.34 2.04 15.43
CA HIS A 74 12.44 2.40 14.32
C HIS A 74 11.84 3.79 14.56
N GLY A 75 12.50 4.82 14.04
CA GLY A 75 12.02 6.21 14.09
C GLY A 75 11.53 6.74 12.75
N ARG A 76 10.66 7.74 12.78
CA ARG A 76 10.41 8.62 11.63
C ARG A 76 11.09 9.95 11.89
N ILE A 77 11.89 10.42 10.94
CA ILE A 77 12.49 11.74 11.03
C ILE A 77 11.56 12.73 10.33
N LEU A 78 11.05 13.71 11.06
CA LEU A 78 10.27 14.80 10.49
C LEU A 78 11.21 15.87 9.96
N TRP A 79 11.14 16.12 8.65
CA TRP A 79 11.98 17.10 7.98
C TRP A 79 11.19 18.35 7.64
N PRO A 80 11.70 19.57 7.92
CA PRO A 80 11.05 20.78 7.46
C PRO A 80 11.10 20.87 5.92
N LYS A 81 10.06 21.49 5.34
CA LYS A 81 9.92 21.62 3.89
C LYS A 81 11.13 22.36 3.30
N GLY A 82 11.83 21.74 2.35
CA GLY A 82 12.96 22.32 1.63
C GLY A 82 14.34 22.01 2.23
N ALA A 83 14.42 21.33 3.37
CA ALA A 83 15.72 20.93 3.91
C ALA A 83 16.24 19.64 3.23
N THR A 84 17.57 19.50 3.16
CA THR A 84 18.24 18.43 2.42
C THR A 84 18.06 17.08 3.13
N PRO A 85 17.54 16.03 2.47
CA PRO A 85 17.43 14.71 3.06
C PRO A 85 18.78 14.15 3.50
N ILE A 86 18.83 13.50 4.66
CA ILE A 86 20.03 12.78 5.09
C ILE A 86 20.29 11.62 4.14
N LYS A 87 21.53 11.54 3.65
CA LYS A 87 22.01 10.39 2.88
C LYS A 87 22.27 9.22 3.82
N VAL A 88 21.97 8.01 3.37
CA VAL A 88 22.16 6.78 4.16
C VAL A 88 23.60 6.64 4.66
N ASP A 89 24.59 7.10 3.89
CA ASP A 89 26.01 7.08 4.26
C ASP A 89 26.35 7.93 5.50
N ALA A 90 25.48 8.86 5.90
CA ALA A 90 25.65 9.71 7.08
C ALA A 90 24.91 9.17 8.32
N LEU A 91 24.18 8.05 8.19
CA LEU A 91 23.54 7.34 9.30
C LEU A 91 24.47 6.20 9.72
N ARG A 92 25.28 6.43 10.75
CA ARG A 92 26.16 5.43 11.35
C ARG A 92 25.70 5.09 12.76
#